data_AF-A0AAQ4DKN3-F1
#
_entry.id   AF-A0AAQ4DKN3-F1
#
_cell.length_a   1.000
_cell.length_b   1.000
_cell.length_c   1.000
_cell.angle_alpha   90.00
_cell.angle_beta   90.00
_cell.angle_gamma   90.00
#
_symmetry.space_group_name_H-M   'P 1'
#
loop_
_entity.id
_entity.type
_entity.pdbx_description
1 polymer ?
#
loop_
_entity_poly.entity_id
_entity_poly.type
_entity_poly.pdbx_seq_one_letter_code
_entity_poly.pdbx_strand_id
1 'polypeptide(L)'
;MEKFRVVEKSALEKLYAGENPHWSNSALEKLLAGETPCCIKSALEKLRAGETPRWRNSVLDKLRAGETPCWRNSALEKLRVGETARWRNCALEKLRVGESPRWRKSALERVRDGETPCWRNSAFEKLRTGETPRWRHSALEKLRAGESPCWRSSVLGKLRVEETARWRSSALEKLRA
;
A
#
# COMPACT_ATOMS: atom_id res chain seq x y z
N MET A 1 15.65 -29.84 -5.37
CA MET A 1 14.38 -30.17 -4.66
C MET A 1 14.17 -29.14 -3.57
N GLU A 2 13.51 -28.02 -3.89
CA GLU A 2 13.13 -27.01 -2.89
C GLU A 2 12.13 -27.64 -1.92
N LYS A 3 12.50 -27.73 -0.64
CA LYS A 3 11.61 -28.19 0.42
C LYS A 3 10.59 -27.07 0.70
N PHE A 4 9.49 -27.05 -0.04
CA PHE A 4 8.33 -26.22 0.28
C PHE A 4 7.76 -26.68 1.63
N ARG A 5 8.15 -26.01 2.72
CA ARG A 5 7.59 -26.26 4.04
C ARG A 5 6.20 -25.64 4.10
N VAL A 6 5.19 -26.39 3.68
CA VAL A 6 3.78 -26.02 3.86
C VAL A 6 3.49 -26.05 5.36
N VAL A 7 3.37 -24.89 5.99
CA VAL A 7 2.97 -24.79 7.39
C VAL A 7 1.45 -24.63 7.43
N GLU A 8 0.74 -25.76 7.57
CA GLU A 8 -0.71 -25.79 7.74
C GLU A 8 -1.07 -25.61 9.22
N LYS A 9 -1.79 -24.53 9.53
CA LYS A 9 -2.30 -24.16 10.86
C LYS A 9 -1.26 -24.15 11.99
N SER A 10 -0.60 -23.02 12.16
CA SER A 10 0.14 -22.72 13.40
C SER A 10 -0.32 -21.38 13.95
N ALA A 11 -0.92 -21.41 15.15
CA ALA A 11 -1.06 -20.24 16.01
C ALA A 11 0.23 -20.15 16.85
N LEU A 12 1.29 -19.60 16.25
CA LEU A 12 2.59 -19.47 16.89
C LEU A 12 2.86 -18.00 17.24
N GLU A 13 3.44 -17.79 18.42
CA GLU A 13 3.73 -16.48 18.98
C GLU A 13 4.78 -15.72 18.15
N LYS A 14 5.81 -16.43 17.65
CA LYS A 14 6.88 -15.88 16.81
C LYS A 14 7.36 -16.93 15.80
N LEU A 15 7.36 -16.58 14.51
CA LEU A 15 7.96 -17.41 13.46
C LEU A 15 9.06 -16.67 12.70
N TYR A 16 10.12 -17.41 12.41
CA TYR A 16 11.18 -17.04 11.46
C TYR A 16 11.11 -18.01 10.30
N ALA A 17 11.05 -17.48 9.09
CA ALA A 17 10.98 -18.29 7.89
C ALA A 17 12.04 -17.83 6.89
N GLY A 18 12.72 -18.81 6.29
CA GLY A 18 13.87 -18.62 5.41
C GLY A 18 13.51 -17.97 4.07
N GLU A 19 14.25 -18.31 3.02
CA GLU A 19 14.24 -17.60 1.73
C GLU A 19 12.83 -17.55 1.09
N ASN A 20 12.14 -18.69 0.94
CA ASN A 20 10.89 -18.78 0.16
C ASN A 20 9.74 -19.50 0.88
N PRO A 21 9.22 -18.99 2.01
CA PRO A 21 8.19 -19.67 2.76
C PRO A 21 6.81 -19.50 2.10
N HIS A 22 6.06 -20.60 2.04
CA HIS A 22 4.70 -20.62 1.53
C HIS A 22 3.71 -20.96 2.63
N TRP A 23 2.74 -20.06 2.84
CA TRP A 23 1.73 -20.17 3.89
C TRP A 23 0.31 -20.19 3.34
N SER A 24 -0.40 -21.24 3.73
CA SER A 24 -1.82 -21.44 3.44
C SER A 24 -2.59 -21.40 4.76
N ASN A 25 -3.28 -20.29 5.03
CA ASN A 25 -4.06 -20.03 6.25
C ASN A 25 -3.20 -19.97 7.52
N SER A 26 -2.61 -18.79 7.79
CA SER A 26 -1.80 -18.56 8.97
C SER A 26 -2.37 -17.44 9.84
N ALA A 27 -2.42 -17.67 11.15
CA ALA A 27 -2.75 -16.67 12.16
C ALA A 27 -1.59 -16.60 13.15
N LEU A 28 -0.79 -15.55 13.11
CA LEU A 28 0.43 -15.42 13.94
C LEU A 28 0.49 -14.05 14.58
N GLU A 29 1.04 -13.97 15.78
CA GLU A 29 1.25 -12.67 16.42
C GLU A 29 2.41 -11.93 15.74
N LYS A 30 3.57 -12.59 15.57
CA LYS A 30 4.75 -11.99 14.96
C LYS A 30 5.39 -12.91 13.91
N LEU A 31 5.67 -12.35 12.74
CA LEU A 31 6.34 -13.06 11.66
C LEU A 31 7.52 -12.24 11.09
N LEU A 32 8.67 -12.90 10.99
CA LEU A 32 9.84 -12.47 10.23
C LEU A 32 10.00 -13.42 9.06
N ALA A 33 9.71 -12.92 7.87
CA ALA A 33 9.76 -13.70 6.65
C ALA A 33 10.94 -13.21 5.79
N GLY A 34 11.68 -14.16 5.22
CA GLY A 34 12.84 -13.90 4.36
C GLY A 34 12.48 -13.27 3.02
N GLU A 35 13.25 -13.60 1.99
CA GLU A 35 13.30 -12.87 0.72
C GLU A 35 11.97 -12.84 -0.02
N THR A 36 11.28 -13.98 -0.21
CA THR A 36 10.09 -14.05 -1.08
C THR A 36 8.88 -14.81 -0.48
N PRO A 37 8.36 -14.39 0.68
CA PRO A 37 7.24 -15.09 1.30
C PRO A 37 5.95 -14.99 0.49
N CYS A 38 5.25 -16.11 0.37
CA CYS A 38 3.96 -16.22 -0.29
C CYS A 38 2.86 -16.60 0.71
N CYS A 39 1.86 -15.74 0.86
CA CYS A 39 0.73 -15.94 1.77
C CYS A 39 -0.61 -15.85 1.06
N ILE A 40 -1.40 -16.90 1.19
CA ILE A 40 -2.73 -16.96 0.58
C ILE A 40 -3.78 -16.33 1.51
N LYS A 41 -3.80 -16.75 2.78
CA LYS A 41 -4.66 -16.15 3.81
C LYS A 41 -3.85 -15.95 5.07
N SER A 42 -3.76 -14.71 5.55
CA SER A 42 -2.98 -14.38 6.73
C SER A 42 -3.71 -13.38 7.63
N ALA A 43 -3.72 -13.65 8.93
CA ALA A 43 -4.08 -12.71 9.97
C ALA A 43 -2.87 -12.53 10.90
N LEU A 44 -2.21 -11.37 10.88
CA LEU A 44 -1.00 -11.15 11.68
C LEU A 44 -1.02 -9.81 12.40
N GLU A 45 -0.60 -9.78 13.66
CA GLU A 45 -0.48 -8.50 14.38
C GLU A 45 0.75 -7.72 13.88
N LYS A 46 1.90 -8.39 13.73
CA LYS A 46 3.16 -7.76 13.31
C LYS A 46 3.90 -8.61 12.29
N LEU A 47 4.23 -8.01 11.15
CA LEU A 47 4.98 -8.67 10.08
C LEU A 47 6.14 -7.80 9.60
N ARG A 48 7.31 -8.43 9.46
CA ARG A 48 8.43 -7.95 8.65
C ARG A 48 8.68 -8.95 7.54
N ALA A 49 8.55 -8.50 6.30
CA ALA A 49 8.81 -9.31 5.12
C ALA A 49 9.97 -8.71 4.33
N GLY A 50 10.78 -9.58 3.72
CA GLY A 50 11.92 -9.20 2.89
C GLY A 50 11.53 -8.61 1.54
N GLU A 51 12.33 -8.89 0.53
CA GLU A 51 12.39 -8.19 -0.75
C GLU A 51 11.07 -8.23 -1.53
N THR A 52 10.51 -9.41 -1.80
CA THR A 52 9.43 -9.55 -2.81
C THR A 52 8.18 -10.33 -2.34
N PRO A 53 7.57 -9.95 -1.19
CA PRO A 53 6.52 -10.77 -0.60
C PRO A 53 5.19 -10.66 -1.35
N ARG A 54 4.45 -11.77 -1.44
CA ARG A 54 3.16 -11.86 -2.16
C ARG A 54 2.01 -12.26 -1.23
N TRP A 55 0.96 -11.44 -1.23
CA TRP A 55 -0.20 -11.58 -0.33
C TRP A 55 -1.51 -11.59 -1.11
N ARG A 56 -2.33 -12.63 -0.92
CA ARG A 56 -3.62 -12.75 -1.62
C ARG A 56 -4.79 -12.19 -0.81
N ASN A 57 -4.94 -12.60 0.44
CA ASN A 57 -5.98 -12.14 1.36
C ASN A 57 -5.37 -11.94 2.75
N SER A 58 -5.14 -10.69 3.16
CA SER A 58 -4.38 -10.41 4.36
C SER A 58 -5.05 -9.35 5.23
N VAL A 59 -5.13 -9.64 6.52
CA VAL A 59 -5.52 -8.68 7.57
C VAL A 59 -4.32 -8.53 8.50
N LEU A 60 -3.76 -7.33 8.61
CA LEU A 60 -2.57 -7.11 9.44
C LEU A 60 -2.63 -5.78 10.17
N ASP A 61 -2.23 -5.73 11.43
CA ASP A 61 -2.20 -4.45 12.15
C ASP A 61 -0.96 -3.64 11.75
N LYS A 62 0.24 -4.25 11.79
CA LYS A 62 1.51 -3.56 11.51
C LYS A 62 2.35 -4.36 10.53
N LEU A 63 2.61 -3.77 9.36
CA LEU A 63 3.46 -4.35 8.33
C LEU A 63 4.64 -3.44 7.98
N ARG A 64 5.83 -4.03 7.93
CA ARG A 64 6.98 -3.51 7.19
C ARG A 64 7.33 -4.48 6.07
N ALA A 65 7.27 -4.02 4.84
CA ALA A 65 7.67 -4.81 3.67
C ALA A 65 8.87 -4.16 2.98
N GLY A 66 9.70 -4.99 2.34
CA GLY A 66 10.86 -4.56 1.57
C GLY A 66 10.51 -3.93 0.22
N GLU A 67 11.27 -4.32 -0.80
CA GLU A 67 11.45 -3.57 -2.05
C GLU A 67 10.30 -3.68 -3.04
N THR A 68 9.71 -4.86 -3.25
CA THR A 68 8.68 -5.06 -4.30
C THR A 68 7.45 -5.87 -3.88
N PRO A 69 6.81 -5.59 -2.73
CA PRO A 69 5.67 -6.36 -2.28
C PRO A 69 4.42 -6.23 -3.18
N CYS A 70 3.66 -7.33 -3.28
CA CYS A 70 2.44 -7.43 -4.08
C CYS A 70 1.25 -7.89 -3.23
N TRP A 71 0.16 -7.12 -3.25
CA TRP A 71 -1.09 -7.43 -2.54
C TRP A 71 -2.30 -7.48 -3.46
N ARG A 72 -3.11 -8.52 -3.30
CA ARG A 72 -4.37 -8.66 -4.03
C ARG A 72 -5.56 -8.08 -3.25
N ASN A 73 -5.78 -8.55 -2.03
CA ASN A 73 -6.82 -8.06 -1.13
C ASN A 73 -6.20 -7.89 0.27
N SER A 74 -6.12 -6.65 0.75
CA SER A 74 -5.49 -6.36 2.04
C SER A 74 -6.27 -5.34 2.85
N ALA A 75 -6.46 -5.62 4.14
CA ALA A 75 -6.91 -4.64 5.14
C ALA A 75 -5.79 -4.47 6.18
N LEU A 76 -5.25 -3.26 6.34
CA LEU A 76 -4.14 -3.03 7.27
C LEU A 76 -4.28 -1.72 8.05
N GLU A 77 -3.95 -1.72 9.34
CA GLU A 77 -3.97 -0.48 10.13
C GLU A 77 -2.74 0.40 9.79
N LYS A 78 -1.54 -0.19 9.80
CA LYS A 78 -0.27 0.54 9.59
C LYS A 78 0.64 -0.20 8.63
N LEU A 79 0.97 0.45 7.52
CA LEU A 79 1.87 -0.07 6.49
C LEU A 79 3.07 0.85 6.26
N ARG A 80 4.26 0.25 6.21
CA ARG A 80 5.48 0.87 5.67
C ARG A 80 6.06 0.00 4.57
N VAL A 81 6.28 0.58 3.40
CA VAL A 81 6.93 -0.06 2.25
C VAL A 81 8.15 0.76 1.86
N GLY A 82 9.25 0.08 1.52
CA GLY A 82 10.51 0.69 1.13
C GLY A 82 10.41 1.37 -0.24
N GLU A 83 10.39 0.56 -1.29
CA GLU A 83 10.49 1.05 -2.66
C GLU A 83 9.15 0.89 -3.39
N THR A 84 9.07 -0.08 -4.29
CA THR A 84 7.94 -0.28 -5.19
C THR A 84 6.89 -1.20 -4.60
N ALA A 85 5.63 -1.00 -4.99
CA ALA A 85 4.60 -1.92 -4.57
C ALA A 85 3.37 -1.91 -5.46
N ARG A 86 2.68 -3.05 -5.46
CA ARG A 86 1.47 -3.24 -6.27
C ARG A 86 0.31 -3.70 -5.40
N TRP A 87 -0.76 -2.91 -5.41
CA TRP A 87 -2.01 -3.24 -4.73
C TRP A 87 -3.17 -3.29 -5.70
N ARG A 88 -3.93 -4.38 -5.62
CA ARG A 88 -5.17 -4.52 -6.40
C ARG A 88 -6.37 -3.95 -5.66
N ASN A 89 -6.64 -4.43 -4.44
CA ASN A 89 -7.73 -3.97 -3.58
C ASN A 89 -7.20 -3.80 -2.15
N CYS A 90 -7.28 -2.60 -1.60
CA CYS A 90 -6.81 -2.35 -0.25
C CYS A 90 -7.68 -1.35 0.52
N ALA A 91 -7.75 -1.56 1.84
CA ALA A 91 -8.23 -0.59 2.80
C ALA A 91 -7.15 -0.39 3.88
N LEU A 92 -6.69 0.84 4.10
CA LEU A 92 -5.65 1.12 5.09
C LEU A 92 -5.91 2.41 5.86
N GLU A 93 -5.60 2.44 7.15
CA GLU A 93 -5.65 3.70 7.90
C GLU A 93 -4.40 4.55 7.66
N LYS A 94 -3.21 3.96 7.84
CA LYS A 94 -1.94 4.70 7.86
C LYS A 94 -0.94 4.04 6.94
N LEU A 95 -0.55 4.77 5.90
CA LEU A 95 0.37 4.30 4.88
C LEU A 95 1.58 5.23 4.77
N ARG A 96 2.76 4.63 4.69
CA ARG A 96 3.98 5.26 4.18
C ARG A 96 4.59 4.36 3.11
N VAL A 97 4.76 4.89 1.91
CA VAL A 97 5.47 4.21 0.83
C VAL A 97 6.56 5.14 0.33
N GLY A 98 7.69 4.57 -0.04
CA GLY A 98 8.68 5.27 -0.86
C GLY A 98 8.22 5.32 -2.32
N GLU A 99 8.97 4.66 -3.19
CA GLU A 99 9.00 4.98 -4.62
C GLU A 99 7.96 4.24 -5.48
N SER A 100 7.35 4.95 -6.42
CA SER A 100 6.60 4.38 -7.55
C SER A 100 5.49 3.35 -7.23
N PRO A 101 4.64 3.53 -6.21
CA PRO A 101 3.61 2.55 -5.92
C PRO A 101 2.46 2.57 -6.93
N ARG A 102 1.88 1.40 -7.18
CA ARG A 102 0.77 1.22 -8.13
C ARG A 102 -0.46 0.65 -7.45
N TRP A 103 -1.57 1.38 -7.55
CA TRP A 103 -2.82 1.07 -6.88
C TRP A 103 -3.98 1.01 -7.86
N ARG A 104 -4.76 -0.09 -7.79
CA ARG A 104 -5.94 -0.25 -8.63
C ARG A 104 -7.23 0.21 -7.94
N LYS A 105 -7.51 -0.29 -6.74
CA LYS A 105 -8.67 0.10 -5.91
C LYS A 105 -8.20 0.31 -4.48
N SER A 106 -8.37 1.51 -3.95
CA SER A 106 -7.91 1.86 -2.60
C SER A 106 -8.89 2.77 -1.86
N ALA A 107 -9.01 2.54 -0.56
CA ALA A 107 -9.65 3.46 0.38
C ALA A 107 -8.69 3.66 1.55
N LEU A 108 -8.20 4.89 1.75
CA LEU A 108 -7.07 5.16 2.63
C LEU A 108 -7.27 6.43 3.46
N GLU A 109 -7.17 6.34 4.79
CA GLU A 109 -7.40 7.52 5.63
C GLU A 109 -6.22 8.51 5.56
N ARG A 110 -5.00 8.03 5.83
CA ARG A 110 -3.80 8.86 5.94
C ARG A 110 -2.63 8.26 5.18
N VAL A 111 -2.19 8.99 4.15
CA VAL A 111 -1.14 8.51 3.25
C VAL A 111 -0.02 9.51 3.12
N ARG A 112 1.21 8.99 3.19
CA ARG A 112 2.43 9.66 2.75
C ARG A 112 3.07 8.79 1.67
N ASP A 113 2.92 9.23 0.44
CA ASP A 113 3.46 8.57 -0.74
C ASP A 113 4.73 9.27 -1.21
N GLY A 114 5.68 8.51 -1.75
CA GLY A 114 6.91 9.05 -2.31
C GLY A 114 6.74 9.53 -3.74
N GLU A 115 7.80 9.31 -4.53
CA GLU A 115 7.99 9.83 -5.88
C GLU A 115 7.24 8.96 -6.89
N THR A 116 6.33 9.56 -7.66
CA THR A 116 5.61 8.97 -8.82
C THR A 116 4.49 7.93 -8.59
N PRO A 117 3.63 8.07 -7.57
CA PRO A 117 2.58 7.07 -7.36
C PRO A 117 1.49 7.10 -8.43
N CYS A 118 0.96 5.92 -8.75
CA CYS A 118 -0.06 5.72 -9.75
C CYS A 118 -1.35 5.13 -9.14
N TRP A 119 -2.45 5.87 -9.23
CA TRP A 119 -3.73 5.53 -8.64
C TRP A 119 -4.83 5.44 -9.70
N ARG A 120 -5.56 4.31 -9.74
CA ARG A 120 -6.66 4.14 -10.70
C ARG A 120 -8.01 4.59 -10.15
N ASN A 121 -8.46 3.96 -9.07
CA ASN A 121 -9.71 4.28 -8.38
C ASN A 121 -9.40 4.37 -6.89
N SER A 122 -9.39 5.57 -6.32
CA SER A 122 -8.86 5.79 -4.98
C SER A 122 -9.66 6.83 -4.20
N ALA A 123 -9.91 6.56 -2.92
CA ALA A 123 -10.50 7.50 -1.98
C ALA A 123 -9.55 7.79 -0.82
N PHE A 124 -9.41 9.06 -0.45
CA PHE A 124 -8.55 9.49 0.65
C PHE A 124 -9.17 10.58 1.53
N GLU A 125 -8.93 10.53 2.84
CA GLU A 125 -9.16 11.71 3.67
C GLU A 125 -7.97 12.67 3.61
N LYS A 126 -6.75 12.16 3.83
CA LYS A 126 -5.53 12.96 3.91
C LYS A 126 -4.40 12.31 3.12
N LEU A 127 -4.02 12.94 2.01
CA LEU A 127 -2.89 12.50 1.19
C LEU A 127 -1.80 13.57 1.15
N ARG A 128 -0.57 13.15 1.42
CA ARG A 128 0.66 13.85 1.04
C ARG A 128 1.41 12.98 0.04
N THR A 129 1.75 13.54 -1.10
CA THR A 129 2.47 12.84 -2.16
C THR A 129 3.61 13.71 -2.68
N GLY A 130 4.69 13.06 -3.11
CA GLY A 130 5.84 13.72 -3.72
C GLY A 130 5.59 14.08 -5.18
N GLU A 131 6.59 13.79 -6.01
CA GLU A 131 6.69 14.24 -7.40
C GLU A 131 5.81 13.43 -8.37
N THR A 132 5.24 14.12 -9.35
CA THR A 132 4.51 13.60 -10.52
C THR A 132 3.44 12.51 -10.28
N PRO A 133 2.62 12.61 -9.21
CA PRO A 133 1.59 11.61 -8.95
C PRO A 133 0.49 11.61 -10.03
N ARG A 134 -0.03 10.43 -10.36
CA ARG A 134 -1.03 10.24 -11.42
C ARG A 134 -2.29 9.57 -10.89
N TRP A 135 -3.44 10.19 -11.13
CA TRP A 135 -4.76 9.64 -10.77
C TRP A 135 -5.69 9.55 -11.98
N ARG A 136 -6.42 8.44 -12.08
CA ARG A 136 -7.51 8.30 -13.06
C ARG A 136 -8.86 8.73 -12.50
N HIS A 137 -9.29 8.16 -11.38
CA HIS A 137 -10.51 8.53 -10.67
C HIS A 137 -10.21 8.60 -9.18
N SER A 138 -10.36 9.78 -8.59
CA SER A 138 -10.03 9.98 -7.19
C SER A 138 -11.00 10.89 -6.44
N ALA A 139 -11.30 10.54 -5.20
CA ALA A 139 -11.99 11.41 -4.25
C ALA A 139 -11.05 11.72 -3.08
N LEU A 140 -10.76 12.99 -2.81
CA LEU A 140 -9.91 13.39 -1.68
C LEU A 140 -10.49 14.56 -0.90
N GLU A 141 -10.46 14.49 0.43
CA GLU A 141 -10.81 15.65 1.26
C GLU A 141 -9.67 16.66 1.36
N LYS A 142 -8.44 16.18 1.61
CA LYS A 142 -7.24 17.03 1.78
C LYS A 142 -6.05 16.44 1.05
N LEU A 143 -5.50 17.22 0.12
CA LEU A 143 -4.31 16.86 -0.64
C LEU A 143 -3.23 17.93 -0.53
N ARG A 144 -2.02 17.48 -0.18
CA ARG A 144 -0.78 18.22 -0.44
C ARG A 144 0.05 17.44 -1.45
N ALA A 145 0.11 17.92 -2.68
CA ALA A 145 0.95 17.36 -3.73
C ALA A 145 2.21 18.22 -3.89
N GLY A 146 3.32 17.56 -4.21
CA GLY A 146 4.53 18.21 -4.67
C GLY A 146 4.38 18.63 -6.14
N GLU A 147 5.37 18.28 -6.94
CA GLU A 147 5.52 18.76 -8.32
C GLU A 147 4.60 18.02 -9.31
N SER A 148 4.00 18.78 -10.23
CA SER A 148 3.33 18.26 -11.43
C SER A 148 2.30 17.13 -11.25
N PRO A 149 1.38 17.14 -10.25
CA PRO A 149 0.30 16.17 -10.17
C PRO A 149 -0.64 16.19 -11.39
N CYS A 150 -1.09 14.99 -11.80
CA CYS A 150 -1.94 14.78 -12.97
C CYS A 150 -3.22 13.98 -12.63
N TRP A 151 -4.40 14.54 -12.93
CA TRP A 151 -5.69 13.87 -12.76
C TRP A 151 -6.49 13.74 -14.07
N ARG A 152 -7.14 12.60 -14.27
CA ARG A 152 -8.18 12.48 -15.32
C ARG A 152 -9.55 12.91 -14.83
N SER A 153 -9.94 12.48 -13.64
CA SER A 153 -11.20 12.84 -12.99
C SER A 153 -11.00 12.84 -11.46
N SER A 154 -11.35 13.95 -10.81
CA SER A 154 -11.20 14.06 -9.35
C SER A 154 -12.28 14.89 -8.67
N VAL A 155 -12.69 14.47 -7.48
CA VAL A 155 -13.44 15.28 -6.52
C VAL A 155 -12.51 15.61 -5.36
N LEU A 156 -12.29 16.89 -5.10
CA LEU A 156 -11.31 17.40 -4.15
C LEU A 156 -11.94 18.44 -3.22
N GLY A 157 -11.78 18.27 -1.91
CA GLY A 157 -12.12 19.32 -0.94
C GLY A 157 -11.06 20.42 -0.95
N LYS A 158 -9.90 20.14 -0.36
CA LYS A 158 -8.78 21.08 -0.23
C LYS A 158 -7.54 20.57 -0.96
N LEU A 159 -7.02 21.37 -1.87
CA LEU A 159 -5.82 21.09 -2.64
C LEU A 159 -4.72 22.13 -2.35
N ARG A 160 -3.53 21.64 -2.02
CA ARG A 160 -2.28 22.41 -2.05
C ARG A 160 -1.29 21.78 -3.01
N VAL A 161 -0.77 22.57 -3.95
CA VAL A 161 0.22 22.16 -4.95
C VAL A 161 1.40 23.12 -4.88
N GLU A 162 2.61 22.59 -4.90
CA GLU A 162 3.82 23.42 -4.75
C GLU A 162 4.26 24.07 -6.07
N GLU A 163 3.95 23.46 -7.21
CA GLU A 163 4.29 23.99 -8.53
C GLU A 163 3.10 24.01 -9.51
N THR A 164 3.02 23.00 -10.39
CA THR A 164 2.03 22.93 -11.47
C THR A 164 1.11 21.75 -11.29
N ALA A 165 -0.12 21.85 -11.78
CA ALA A 165 -1.11 20.80 -11.68
C ALA A 165 -1.87 20.68 -13.00
N ARG A 166 -2.19 19.45 -13.41
CA ARG A 166 -2.96 19.18 -14.63
C ARG A 166 -4.17 18.31 -14.32
N TRP A 167 -5.37 18.75 -14.67
CA TRP A 167 -6.57 17.93 -14.57
C TRP A 167 -7.43 18.05 -15.82
N ARG A 168 -8.08 16.93 -16.21
CA ARG A 168 -9.05 16.94 -17.33
C ARG A 168 -10.48 17.24 -16.87
N SER A 169 -10.86 16.78 -15.69
CA SER A 169 -12.18 17.01 -15.09
C SER A 169 -12.03 17.03 -13.57
N SER A 170 -12.50 18.09 -12.93
CA SER A 170 -12.37 18.26 -11.48
C SER A 170 -13.56 18.98 -10.87
N ALA A 171 -14.01 18.51 -9.71
CA ALA A 171 -14.79 19.31 -8.76
C ALA A 171 -13.87 19.64 -7.58
N LEU A 172 -13.49 20.91 -7.41
CA LEU A 172 -12.57 21.38 -6.37
C LEU A 172 -13.24 22.47 -5.53
N GLU A 173 -13.31 22.29 -4.21
CA GLU A 173 -13.89 23.31 -3.33
C GLU A 173 -12.89 24.43 -3.01
N LYS A 174 -11.62 24.09 -2.73
CA LYS A 174 -10.59 25.05 -2.32
C LYS A 174 -9.22 24.71 -2.87
N LEU A 175 -8.65 25.64 -3.64
CA LEU A 175 -7.27 25.60 -4.12
C LEU A 175 -6.39 26.58 -3.33
N ARG A 176 -5.19 26.12 -2.94
CA ARG A 176 -4.10 26.98 -2.48
C ARG A 176 -2.83 26.60 -3.24
N ALA A 177 -2.36 27.48 -4.12
CA ALA A 177 -0.99 27.41 -4.63
C ALA A 177 -0.05 27.95 -3.53
#